data_AF-A0A6M5J6Q5-F1
#
_entry.id   AF-A0A6M5J6Q5-F1
#
_cell.length_a   1.000
_cell.length_b   1.000
_cell.length_c   1.000
_cell.angle_alpha   90.00
_cell.angle_beta   90.00
_cell.angle_gamma   90.00
#
_symmetry.space_group_name_H-M   'P 1'
#
loop_
_entity.id
_entity.type
_entity.pdbx_description
1 polymer ?
#
loop_
_entity_poly.entity_id
_entity_poly.type
_entity_poly.pdbx_seq_one_letter_code
_entity_poly.pdbx_strand_id
1 'polypeptide(L)'
;MARTEARPPRRIWPWFLAGAAVIAAAVIVLVVTLRPVPTDVPVDAAPPPTPTPTSTLVTDAEPTGCLGGPGRDADMLLAAQAAAPHTTNGAVEVAAAMVRWTFRYPGPDSAEANQVGDAIVASTASPEFADLASAAAANPNPSRGVVPDGTEFYLSTVPGVWHVESAEANRAEISIGSAYVIDGALSPQLRSVSTFELVWQGGMWKLEGGSFSRSTQDLYAIGTTFTGGC
;
A
#
# COMPACT_ATOMS: atom_id res chain seq x y z
N MET A 1 51.65 -2.39 -51.42
CA MET A 1 51.34 -2.44 -49.97
C MET A 1 50.69 -1.12 -49.59
N ALA A 2 49.37 -1.10 -49.43
CA ALA A 2 48.60 0.08 -49.05
C ALA A 2 47.70 -0.31 -47.87
N ARG A 3 47.81 0.47 -46.79
CA ARG A 3 47.20 0.26 -45.48
C ARG A 3 45.76 0.77 -45.55
N THR A 4 44.78 -0.10 -45.33
CA THR A 4 43.36 0.31 -45.23
C THR A 4 43.14 0.93 -43.86
N GLU A 5 43.04 2.26 -43.79
CA GLU A 5 42.58 2.98 -42.60
C GLU A 5 41.06 2.79 -42.43
N ALA A 6 40.65 2.26 -41.28
CA ALA A 6 39.25 2.18 -40.90
C ALA A 6 38.74 3.57 -40.52
N ARG A 7 37.72 4.06 -41.24
CA ARG A 7 37.01 5.30 -40.94
C ARG A 7 36.21 5.11 -39.63
N PRO A 8 36.31 6.00 -38.62
CA PRO A 8 35.55 5.83 -37.39
C PRO A 8 34.05 6.04 -37.64
N PRO A 9 33.16 5.19 -37.10
CA PRO A 9 31.73 5.37 -37.26
C PRO A 9 31.25 6.63 -36.53
N ARG A 10 30.48 7.45 -37.26
CA ARG A 10 29.85 8.69 -36.76
C ARG A 10 28.90 8.35 -35.61
N ARG A 11 29.11 9.02 -34.48
CA ARG A 11 28.28 8.98 -33.26
C ARG A 11 26.93 9.62 -33.56
N ILE A 12 25.89 8.80 -33.71
CA ILE A 12 24.50 9.24 -33.81
C ILE A 12 23.87 8.94 -32.45
N TRP A 13 23.39 9.99 -31.80
CA TRP A 13 22.83 10.01 -30.45
C TRP A 13 21.31 9.81 -30.54
N PRO A 14 20.73 8.77 -29.92
CA PRO A 14 19.28 8.63 -29.84
C PRO A 14 18.82 8.93 -28.40
N TRP A 15 18.21 10.10 -28.19
CA TRP A 15 17.62 10.50 -26.91
C TRP A 15 16.16 10.08 -26.70
N PHE A 16 15.56 9.32 -27.61
CA PHE A 16 14.16 8.96 -27.46
C PHE A 16 13.99 7.54 -27.98
N LEU A 17 13.67 6.62 -27.06
CA LEU A 17 12.97 5.33 -27.22
C LEU A 17 13.43 4.36 -26.10
N ALA A 18 12.84 4.47 -24.90
CA ALA A 18 12.74 3.36 -23.93
C ALA A 18 11.82 3.73 -22.75
N GLY A 19 10.60 4.19 -23.02
CA GLY A 19 9.55 4.36 -22.00
C GLY A 19 8.80 3.07 -21.67
N ALA A 20 9.45 1.91 -21.71
CA ALA A 20 8.77 0.62 -21.58
C ALA A 20 9.58 -0.50 -20.87
N ALA A 21 10.63 -0.18 -20.12
CA ALA A 21 11.47 -1.21 -19.50
C ALA A 21 12.14 -0.78 -18.19
N VAL A 22 11.36 -0.40 -17.17
CA VAL A 22 11.82 -0.41 -15.76
C VAL A 22 10.66 -0.78 -14.83
N ILE A 23 10.20 -2.03 -14.87
CA ILE A 23 9.55 -2.66 -13.71
C ILE A 23 10.08 -4.09 -13.61
N ALA A 24 11.38 -4.19 -13.37
CA ALA A 24 12.04 -5.41 -12.93
C ALA A 24 12.79 -5.06 -11.64
N ALA A 25 12.05 -5.02 -10.53
CA ALA A 25 12.61 -4.99 -9.18
C ALA A 25 11.88 -6.05 -8.34
N ALA A 26 12.69 -6.86 -7.67
CA ALA A 26 12.39 -8.19 -7.17
C ALA A 26 11.32 -8.24 -6.08
N VAL A 27 10.39 -9.21 -6.18
CA VAL A 27 9.72 -9.74 -4.98
C VAL A 27 10.57 -10.89 -4.46
N ILE A 28 11.20 -10.68 -3.31
CA ILE A 28 11.75 -11.78 -2.50
C ILE A 28 10.59 -12.31 -1.65
N VAL A 29 9.97 -13.41 -2.08
CA VAL A 29 9.05 -14.18 -1.23
C VAL A 29 9.90 -15.11 -0.36
N LEU A 30 9.93 -14.88 0.95
CA LEU A 30 10.57 -15.77 1.91
C LEU A 30 9.50 -16.55 2.68
N VAL A 31 9.56 -17.89 2.60
CA VAL A 31 8.80 -18.79 3.48
C VAL A 31 9.47 -18.77 4.86
N VAL A 32 8.86 -18.13 5.85
CA VAL A 32 9.37 -18.13 7.24
C VAL A 32 8.48 -18.99 8.12
N THR A 33 9.04 -20.05 8.68
CA THR A 33 8.46 -20.76 9.84
C THR A 33 8.78 -19.96 11.11
N LEU A 34 7.80 -19.21 11.64
CA LEU A 34 7.98 -18.44 12.86
C LEU A 34 7.93 -19.34 14.11
N ARG A 35 8.88 -19.13 15.04
CA ARG A 35 8.87 -19.70 16.39
C ARG A 35 8.07 -18.79 17.34
N PRO A 36 7.47 -19.33 18.43
CA PRO A 36 6.69 -18.53 19.38
C PRO A 36 7.54 -17.52 20.15
N VAL A 37 7.00 -16.32 20.36
CA VAL A 37 7.60 -15.18 21.09
C VAL A 37 7.36 -15.34 22.60
N PRO A 38 8.36 -15.11 23.48
CA PRO A 38 8.19 -15.09 24.93
C PRO A 38 7.48 -13.81 25.43
N THR A 39 6.58 -13.98 26.39
CA THR A 39 5.91 -12.92 27.15
C THR A 39 6.81 -12.40 28.28
N ASP A 40 6.65 -11.11 28.60
CA ASP A 40 7.04 -10.38 29.83
C ASP A 40 8.19 -9.36 29.72
N VAL A 41 7.82 -8.07 29.76
CA VAL A 41 8.66 -6.97 30.25
C VAL A 41 7.81 -6.10 31.19
N PRO A 42 8.25 -5.78 32.43
CA PRO A 42 7.52 -4.89 33.33
C PRO A 42 7.73 -3.41 32.94
N VAL A 43 6.68 -2.59 33.03
CA VAL A 43 6.72 -1.14 32.81
C VAL A 43 6.64 -0.41 34.15
N ASP A 44 7.64 0.42 34.43
CA ASP A 44 7.68 1.35 35.57
C ASP A 44 6.76 2.56 35.33
N ALA A 45 6.08 3.02 36.38
CA ALA A 45 5.09 4.09 36.30
C ALA A 45 5.71 5.51 36.22
N ALA A 46 5.25 6.32 35.27
CA ALA A 46 5.63 7.74 35.13
C ALA A 46 4.69 8.69 35.92
N PRO A 47 5.18 9.85 36.39
CA PRO A 47 4.40 10.82 37.18
C PRO A 47 3.39 11.64 36.32
N PRO A 48 2.35 12.23 36.95
CA PRO A 48 1.19 12.79 36.24
C PRO A 48 1.47 14.12 35.52
N PRO A 49 0.82 14.38 34.37
CA PRO A 49 1.03 15.60 33.59
C PRO A 49 0.23 16.82 34.10
N THR A 50 0.83 17.99 33.92
CA THR A 50 0.25 19.34 34.11
C THR A 50 -0.75 19.66 32.97
N PRO A 51 -1.90 20.32 33.24
CA PRO A 51 -2.90 20.59 32.19
C PRO A 51 -2.45 21.69 31.22
N THR A 52 -2.55 21.40 29.92
CA THR A 52 -2.37 22.32 28.78
C THR A 52 -3.74 22.57 28.13
N PRO A 53 -4.06 23.78 27.64
CA PRO A 53 -5.41 24.17 27.20
C PRO A 53 -6.03 23.26 26.13
N THR A 54 -7.34 23.08 26.25
CA THR A 54 -8.20 22.26 25.41
C THR A 54 -8.32 22.83 24.00
N SER A 55 -7.50 22.32 23.08
CA SER A 55 -7.95 22.13 21.69
C SER A 55 -8.86 20.90 21.68
N THR A 56 -9.98 20.92 20.96
CA THR A 56 -10.74 19.72 20.61
C THR A 56 -9.84 18.84 19.74
N LEU A 57 -8.94 18.10 20.38
CA LEU A 57 -8.09 17.10 19.77
C LEU A 57 -9.03 16.03 19.22
N VAL A 58 -9.09 15.92 17.89
CA VAL A 58 -9.48 14.66 17.27
C VAL A 58 -8.51 13.63 17.86
N THR A 59 -9.03 12.77 18.73
CA THR A 59 -8.21 11.73 19.36
C THR A 59 -7.82 10.79 18.22
N ASP A 60 -6.52 10.68 17.97
CA ASP A 60 -6.00 9.84 16.89
C ASP A 60 -6.18 8.37 17.29
N ALA A 61 -7.30 7.79 16.87
CA ALA A 61 -7.61 6.40 17.18
C ALA A 61 -6.58 5.48 16.52
N GLU A 62 -6.24 4.38 17.19
CA GLU A 62 -5.28 3.43 16.66
C GLU A 62 -5.86 2.71 15.43
N PRO A 63 -5.08 2.50 14.35
CA PRO A 63 -5.58 1.86 13.14
C PRO A 63 -6.12 0.45 13.40
N THR A 64 -7.31 0.21 12.86
CA THR A 64 -8.03 -1.06 12.88
C THR A 64 -7.81 -1.86 11.59
N GLY A 65 -7.51 -1.21 10.46
CA GLY A 65 -7.44 -1.84 9.13
C GLY A 65 -8.83 -2.09 8.50
N CYS A 66 -9.87 -1.61 9.17
CA CYS A 66 -11.28 -1.93 8.93
C CYS A 66 -12.18 -0.69 8.82
N LEU A 67 -11.63 0.53 8.73
CA LEU A 67 -12.43 1.74 8.87
C LEU A 67 -13.65 1.80 7.93
N GLY A 68 -13.52 1.30 6.70
CA GLY A 68 -14.60 1.20 5.70
C GLY A 68 -15.51 -0.03 5.82
N GLY A 69 -15.31 -0.87 6.84
CA GLY A 69 -16.01 -2.15 7.02
C GLY A 69 -15.32 -3.35 6.37
N PRO A 70 -15.97 -4.53 6.35
CA PRO A 70 -15.38 -5.79 5.90
C PRO A 70 -15.43 -6.00 4.37
N GLY A 71 -16.09 -5.10 3.64
CA GLY A 71 -16.18 -5.12 2.18
C GLY A 71 -14.80 -5.02 1.50
N ARG A 72 -14.77 -5.16 0.19
CA ARG A 72 -13.52 -5.04 -0.59
C ARG A 72 -13.72 -4.20 -1.84
N ASP A 73 -14.86 -3.53 -1.94
CA ASP A 73 -15.35 -2.77 -3.08
C ASP A 73 -15.05 -1.27 -2.93
N ALA A 74 -15.42 -0.50 -3.96
CA ALA A 74 -15.33 0.95 -3.96
C ALA A 74 -16.06 1.57 -2.76
N ASP A 75 -17.25 1.07 -2.39
CA ASP A 75 -18.01 1.61 -1.27
C ASP A 75 -17.22 1.49 0.05
N MET A 76 -16.56 0.36 0.29
CA MET A 76 -15.67 0.19 1.44
C MET A 76 -14.51 1.19 1.42
N LEU A 77 -13.82 1.35 0.29
CA LEU A 77 -12.68 2.25 0.17
C LEU A 77 -13.08 3.72 0.37
N LEU A 78 -14.18 4.14 -0.26
CA LEU A 78 -14.69 5.50 -0.18
C LEU A 78 -15.27 5.81 1.20
N ALA A 79 -15.89 4.82 1.87
CA ALA A 79 -16.30 4.97 3.26
C ALA A 79 -15.11 5.14 4.20
N ALA A 80 -14.03 4.36 4.01
CA ALA A 80 -12.80 4.54 4.77
C ALA A 80 -12.19 5.93 4.55
N GLN A 81 -12.11 6.39 3.31
CA GLN A 81 -11.61 7.73 2.97
C GLN A 81 -12.44 8.84 3.63
N ALA A 82 -13.77 8.75 3.55
CA ALA A 82 -14.67 9.76 4.12
C ALA A 82 -14.62 9.81 5.66
N ALA A 83 -14.41 8.66 6.31
CA ALA A 83 -14.33 8.55 7.76
C ALA A 83 -12.93 8.88 8.32
N ALA A 84 -11.89 8.82 7.48
CA ALA A 84 -10.51 8.99 7.91
C ALA A 84 -10.26 10.44 8.39
N PRO A 85 -9.81 10.62 9.65
CA PRO A 85 -9.46 11.95 10.15
C PRO A 85 -8.19 12.47 9.45
N HIS A 86 -7.98 13.79 9.54
CA HIS A 86 -6.74 14.43 9.10
C HIS A 86 -5.61 14.18 10.11
N THR A 87 -5.20 12.92 10.22
CA THR A 87 -4.13 12.44 11.07
C THR A 87 -3.35 11.34 10.35
N THR A 88 -2.17 11.00 10.86
CA THR A 88 -1.37 9.91 10.30
C THR A 88 -2.10 8.57 10.38
N ASN A 89 -2.83 8.26 11.46
CA ASN A 89 -3.60 7.01 11.53
C ASN A 89 -4.78 7.01 10.56
N GLY A 90 -5.37 8.17 10.27
CA GLY A 90 -6.34 8.31 9.18
C GLY A 90 -5.75 7.93 7.82
N ALA A 91 -4.52 8.36 7.53
CA ALA A 91 -3.80 7.93 6.33
C ALA A 91 -3.55 6.41 6.32
N VAL A 92 -3.20 5.82 7.47
CA VAL A 92 -3.01 4.37 7.61
C VAL A 92 -4.28 3.60 7.26
N GLU A 93 -5.44 4.04 7.73
CA GLU A 93 -6.73 3.39 7.43
C GLU A 93 -7.08 3.46 5.94
N VAL A 94 -6.80 4.59 5.27
CA VAL A 94 -7.00 4.71 3.82
C VAL A 94 -6.03 3.82 3.04
N ALA A 95 -4.76 3.74 3.46
CA ALA A 95 -3.79 2.83 2.87
C ALA A 95 -4.21 1.36 3.04
N ALA A 96 -4.71 0.97 4.20
CA ALA A 96 -5.23 -0.37 4.46
C ALA A 96 -6.45 -0.70 3.56
N ALA A 97 -7.39 0.23 3.42
CA ALA A 97 -8.52 0.08 2.51
C ALA A 97 -8.07 -0.04 1.05
N MET A 98 -7.07 0.74 0.62
CA MET A 98 -6.49 0.68 -0.72
C MET A 98 -5.91 -0.70 -1.03
N VAL A 99 -5.16 -1.30 -0.08
CA VAL A 99 -4.65 -2.67 -0.23
C VAL A 99 -5.78 -3.65 -0.46
N ARG A 100 -6.81 -3.60 0.38
CA ARG A 100 -7.93 -4.56 0.36
C ARG A 100 -8.77 -4.44 -0.91
N TRP A 101 -8.94 -3.23 -1.42
CA TRP A 101 -9.66 -2.96 -2.67
C TRP A 101 -8.85 -3.38 -3.91
N THR A 102 -7.55 -3.06 -3.92
CA THR A 102 -6.67 -3.30 -5.08
C THR A 102 -6.31 -4.78 -5.23
N PHE A 103 -5.95 -5.45 -4.13
CA PHE A 103 -5.38 -6.79 -4.15
C PHE A 103 -6.44 -7.86 -3.81
N ARG A 104 -7.33 -8.06 -4.77
CA ARG A 104 -8.36 -9.10 -4.75
C ARG A 104 -8.55 -9.70 -6.15
N TYR A 105 -9.09 -10.90 -6.20
CA TYR A 105 -9.55 -11.53 -7.43
C TYR A 105 -10.96 -12.11 -7.25
N PRO A 106 -11.92 -11.81 -8.14
CA PRO A 106 -11.80 -10.86 -9.26
C PRO A 106 -11.48 -9.43 -8.82
N GLY A 107 -10.67 -8.74 -9.61
CA GLY A 107 -10.31 -7.33 -9.36
C GLY A 107 -11.47 -6.37 -9.65
N PRO A 108 -11.34 -5.07 -9.32
CA PRO A 108 -12.32 -4.06 -9.69
C PRO A 108 -12.50 -4.00 -11.21
N ASP A 109 -13.75 -3.85 -11.66
CA ASP A 109 -14.02 -3.57 -13.07
C ASP A 109 -13.70 -2.11 -13.42
N SER A 110 -13.81 -1.74 -14.70
CA SER A 110 -13.50 -0.38 -15.14
C SER A 110 -14.42 0.68 -14.55
N ALA A 111 -15.71 0.35 -14.31
CA ALA A 111 -16.65 1.32 -13.75
C ALA A 111 -16.31 1.60 -12.28
N GLU A 112 -16.02 0.55 -11.52
CA GLU A 112 -15.57 0.65 -10.14
C GLU A 112 -14.22 1.37 -10.03
N ALA A 113 -13.24 1.02 -10.87
CA ALA A 113 -11.93 1.66 -10.89
C ALA A 113 -11.99 3.15 -11.27
N ASN A 114 -12.88 3.54 -12.20
CA ASN A 114 -13.11 4.96 -12.52
C ASN A 114 -13.75 5.72 -11.36
N GLN A 115 -14.77 5.14 -10.71
CA GLN A 115 -15.40 5.74 -9.54
C GLN A 115 -14.38 6.01 -8.42
N VAL A 116 -13.52 5.03 -8.14
CA VAL A 116 -12.45 5.18 -7.15
C VAL A 116 -11.43 6.21 -7.63
N GLY A 117 -11.00 6.15 -8.89
CA GLY A 117 -10.03 7.07 -9.49
C GLY A 117 -10.43 8.54 -9.30
N ASP A 118 -11.67 8.89 -9.64
CA ASP A 118 -12.20 10.25 -9.53
C ASP A 118 -12.17 10.80 -8.08
N ALA A 119 -12.35 9.91 -7.10
CA ALA A 119 -12.42 10.29 -5.69
C ALA A 119 -11.04 10.29 -5.01
N ILE A 120 -10.26 9.23 -5.20
CA ILE A 120 -9.07 8.97 -4.38
C ILE A 120 -7.77 9.46 -4.99
N VAL A 121 -7.67 9.62 -6.32
CA VAL A 121 -6.42 10.04 -6.94
C VAL A 121 -6.19 11.53 -6.68
N ALA A 122 -5.01 11.86 -6.18
CA ALA A 122 -4.59 13.24 -5.96
C ALA A 122 -4.33 13.94 -7.30
N SER A 123 -4.53 15.25 -7.38
CA SER A 123 -4.20 16.00 -8.59
C SER A 123 -2.70 16.04 -8.91
N THR A 124 -1.86 15.69 -7.93
CA THR A 124 -0.40 15.59 -8.03
C THR A 124 0.08 14.14 -8.25
N ALA A 125 -0.84 13.19 -8.44
CA ALA A 125 -0.48 11.79 -8.54
C ALA A 125 0.48 11.50 -9.69
N SER A 126 1.39 10.55 -9.46
CA SER A 126 2.29 10.08 -10.51
C SER A 126 1.49 9.46 -11.67
N PRO A 127 1.97 9.55 -12.93
CA PRO A 127 1.22 9.11 -14.11
C PRO A 127 0.71 7.67 -14.04
N GLU A 128 1.44 6.77 -13.38
CA GLU A 128 1.07 5.37 -13.19
C GLU A 128 -0.13 5.14 -12.25
N PHE A 129 -0.48 6.14 -11.42
CA PHE A 129 -1.65 6.11 -10.54
C PHE A 129 -2.79 7.01 -11.02
N ALA A 130 -2.57 7.79 -12.09
CA ALA A 130 -3.56 8.72 -12.62
C ALA A 130 -4.75 8.02 -13.30
N ASP A 131 -4.58 6.78 -13.77
CA ASP A 131 -5.61 5.99 -14.45
C ASP A 131 -5.69 4.58 -13.86
N LEU A 132 -6.48 4.44 -12.79
CA LEU A 132 -6.65 3.17 -12.08
C LEU A 132 -7.38 2.12 -12.93
N ALA A 133 -8.27 2.51 -13.84
CA ALA A 133 -8.98 1.58 -14.70
C ALA A 133 -8.04 0.92 -15.71
N SER A 134 -7.15 1.71 -16.34
CA SER A 134 -6.10 1.18 -17.19
C SER A 134 -5.12 0.29 -16.41
N ALA A 135 -4.76 0.68 -15.19
CA ALA A 135 -3.89 -0.13 -14.32
C ALA A 135 -4.53 -1.49 -13.96
N ALA A 136 -5.82 -1.51 -13.60
CA ALA A 136 -6.56 -2.73 -13.30
C ALA A 136 -6.68 -3.65 -14.53
N ALA A 137 -6.98 -3.07 -15.69
CA ALA A 137 -7.09 -3.83 -16.94
C ALA A 137 -5.76 -4.45 -17.38
N ALA A 138 -4.64 -3.75 -17.16
CA ALA A 138 -3.30 -4.25 -17.46
C ALA A 138 -2.83 -5.35 -16.51
N ASN A 139 -3.44 -5.47 -15.33
CA ASN A 139 -3.05 -6.41 -14.28
C ASN A 139 -4.26 -7.19 -13.72
N PRO A 140 -4.86 -8.09 -14.52
CA PRO A 140 -6.08 -8.81 -14.14
C PRO A 140 -5.90 -9.76 -12.94
N ASN A 141 -4.65 -10.13 -12.60
CA ASN A 141 -4.32 -10.85 -11.38
C ASN A 141 -3.34 -10.00 -10.52
N PRO A 142 -3.85 -9.22 -9.55
CA PRO A 142 -3.00 -8.33 -8.77
C PRO A 142 -2.01 -9.04 -7.84
N SER A 143 -2.13 -10.37 -7.65
CA SER A 143 -1.13 -11.16 -6.91
C SER A 143 0.17 -11.36 -7.68
N ARG A 144 0.18 -11.04 -8.99
CA ARG A 144 1.35 -11.16 -9.88
C ARG A 144 1.96 -12.57 -9.88
N GLY A 145 1.09 -13.59 -9.87
CA GLY A 145 1.47 -15.00 -9.93
C GLY A 145 1.75 -15.66 -8.57
N VAL A 146 1.58 -14.94 -7.44
CA VAL A 146 1.58 -15.57 -6.11
C VAL A 146 0.39 -16.50 -5.94
N VAL A 147 -0.77 -16.09 -6.47
CA VAL A 147 -1.98 -16.90 -6.56
C VAL A 147 -2.21 -17.26 -8.03
N PRO A 148 -2.52 -18.53 -8.37
CA PRO A 148 -2.81 -18.93 -9.75
C PRO A 148 -3.93 -18.08 -10.37
N ASP A 149 -3.83 -17.84 -11.69
CA ASP A 149 -4.88 -17.12 -12.42
C ASP A 149 -6.23 -17.85 -12.30
N GLY A 150 -7.29 -17.09 -12.07
CA GLY A 150 -8.64 -17.64 -11.90
C GLY A 150 -8.99 -18.07 -10.48
N THR A 151 -8.02 -18.10 -9.55
CA THR A 151 -8.27 -18.45 -8.15
C THR A 151 -8.71 -17.23 -7.35
N GLU A 152 -9.81 -17.37 -6.62
CA GLU A 152 -10.33 -16.32 -5.73
C GLU A 152 -9.35 -16.06 -4.59
N PHE A 153 -8.99 -14.79 -4.41
CA PHE A 153 -8.18 -14.37 -3.27
C PHE A 153 -8.48 -12.93 -2.88
N TYR A 154 -8.05 -12.56 -1.68
CA TYR A 154 -7.94 -11.18 -1.26
C TYR A 154 -6.83 -11.02 -0.22
N LEU A 155 -6.44 -9.77 0.02
CA LEU A 155 -5.58 -9.43 1.14
C LEU A 155 -6.39 -9.04 2.38
N SER A 156 -6.02 -9.62 3.51
CA SER A 156 -6.56 -9.33 4.84
C SER A 156 -5.52 -8.60 5.68
N THR A 157 -5.98 -7.62 6.43
CA THR A 157 -5.24 -6.96 7.51
C THR A 157 -5.24 -7.77 8.81
N VAL A 158 -5.65 -9.05 8.76
CA VAL A 158 -5.46 -10.05 9.85
C VAL A 158 -4.56 -11.20 9.37
N PRO A 159 -3.40 -11.47 10.00
CA PRO A 159 -2.64 -10.64 10.93
C PRO A 159 -1.77 -9.65 10.14
N GLY A 160 -2.31 -8.47 9.87
CA GLY A 160 -1.64 -7.39 9.15
C GLY A 160 -0.84 -6.49 10.09
N VAL A 161 0.11 -5.78 9.51
CA VAL A 161 0.90 -4.75 10.20
C VAL A 161 0.90 -3.48 9.38
N TRP A 162 1.20 -2.36 10.01
CA TRP A 162 1.40 -1.07 9.35
C TRP A 162 2.65 -0.38 9.89
N HIS A 163 3.24 0.47 9.07
CA HIS A 163 4.36 1.30 9.45
C HIS A 163 4.28 2.65 8.72
N VAL A 164 4.60 3.72 9.42
CA VAL A 164 4.69 5.07 8.85
C VAL A 164 6.14 5.28 8.43
N GLU A 165 6.40 5.30 7.12
CA GLU A 165 7.73 5.56 6.56
C GLU A 165 8.13 7.02 6.78
N SER A 166 7.18 7.92 6.51
CA SER A 166 7.31 9.35 6.73
C SER A 166 5.93 9.98 6.93
N ALA A 167 5.87 11.06 7.69
CA ALA A 167 4.65 11.82 7.88
C ALA A 167 4.97 13.31 8.04
N GLU A 168 4.24 14.12 7.29
CA GLU A 168 4.17 15.57 7.36
C GLU A 168 2.71 15.99 7.59
N ALA A 169 2.46 17.28 7.75
CA ALA A 169 1.13 17.79 8.07
C ALA A 169 0.04 17.36 7.07
N ASN A 170 0.35 17.32 5.77
CA ASN A 170 -0.61 17.00 4.70
C ASN A 170 -0.13 15.85 3.80
N ARG A 171 0.88 15.07 4.23
CA ARG A 171 1.47 14.00 3.43
C ARG A 171 1.92 12.87 4.33
N ALA A 172 1.67 11.63 3.93
CA ALA A 172 2.13 10.47 4.65
C ALA A 172 2.55 9.38 3.68
N GLU A 173 3.63 8.69 3.99
CA GLU A 173 4.06 7.48 3.30
C GLU A 173 3.87 6.30 4.25
N ILE A 174 3.01 5.37 3.86
CA ILE A 174 2.53 4.29 4.72
C ILE A 174 2.83 2.94 4.06
N SER A 175 3.52 2.06 4.78
CA SER A 175 3.65 0.65 4.40
C SER A 175 2.65 -0.22 5.13
N ILE A 176 1.96 -1.06 4.38
CA ILE A 176 0.97 -2.02 4.87
C ILE A 176 1.44 -3.43 4.59
N GLY A 177 1.49 -4.25 5.63
CA GLY A 177 1.67 -5.69 5.57
C GLY A 177 0.32 -6.39 5.69
N SER A 178 0.04 -7.32 4.79
CA SER A 178 -1.24 -8.05 4.77
C SER A 178 -1.03 -9.53 4.47
N ALA A 179 -2.02 -10.33 4.83
CA ALA A 179 -2.03 -11.77 4.61
C ALA A 179 -2.96 -12.14 3.45
N TYR A 180 -2.57 -13.14 2.66
CA TYR A 180 -3.45 -13.67 1.64
C TYR A 180 -4.54 -14.52 2.28
N VAL A 181 -5.77 -14.33 1.83
CA VAL A 181 -6.86 -15.30 1.98
C VAL A 181 -7.12 -15.87 0.60
N ILE A 182 -7.03 -17.20 0.48
CA ILE A 182 -7.17 -17.93 -0.79
C ILE A 182 -8.27 -18.96 -0.58
N ASP A 183 -9.25 -18.99 -1.47
CA ASP A 183 -10.43 -19.87 -1.35
C ASP A 183 -11.11 -19.77 0.03
N GLY A 184 -11.19 -18.56 0.57
CA GLY A 184 -11.78 -18.27 1.89
C GLY A 184 -10.91 -18.66 3.10
N ALA A 185 -9.73 -19.25 2.90
CA ALA A 185 -8.83 -19.65 3.96
C ALA A 185 -7.61 -18.72 4.09
N LEU A 186 -7.35 -18.24 5.30
CA LEU A 186 -6.16 -17.44 5.59
C LEU A 186 -4.88 -18.27 5.36
N SER A 187 -4.01 -17.78 4.49
CA SER A 187 -2.73 -18.42 4.23
C SER A 187 -1.80 -18.28 5.45
N PRO A 188 -1.18 -19.37 5.92
CA PRO A 188 -0.22 -19.29 7.01
C PRO A 188 1.14 -18.71 6.56
N GLN A 189 1.42 -18.68 5.26
CA GLN A 189 2.75 -18.40 4.72
C GLN A 189 2.78 -17.20 3.78
N LEU A 190 1.69 -16.95 3.06
CA LEU A 190 1.66 -15.90 2.06
C LEU A 190 1.29 -14.56 2.70
N ARG A 191 2.15 -13.58 2.45
CA ARG A 191 2.06 -12.21 2.93
C ARG A 191 2.39 -11.26 1.78
N SER A 192 1.85 -10.07 1.84
CA SER A 192 2.11 -8.99 0.88
C SER A 192 2.53 -7.73 1.63
N VAL A 193 3.28 -6.89 0.94
CA VAL A 193 3.62 -5.53 1.39
C VAL A 193 3.29 -4.55 0.28
N SER A 194 2.74 -3.41 0.65
CA SER A 194 2.51 -2.29 -0.27
C SER A 194 2.76 -0.99 0.46
N THR A 195 3.47 -0.07 -0.19
CA THR A 195 3.73 1.27 0.33
C THR A 195 2.94 2.27 -0.50
N PHE A 196 2.21 3.16 0.17
CA PHE A 196 1.40 4.20 -0.45
C PHE A 196 1.84 5.58 0.02
N GLU A 197 1.89 6.51 -0.93
CA GLU A 197 2.07 7.93 -0.67
C GLU A 197 0.69 8.60 -0.74
N LEU A 198 0.27 9.16 0.38
CA LEU A 198 -1.03 9.80 0.56
C LEU A 198 -0.84 11.29 0.85
N VAL A 199 -1.70 12.12 0.26
CA VAL A 199 -1.75 13.57 0.50
C VAL A 199 -3.13 14.01 0.96
N TRP A 200 -3.20 14.95 1.89
CA TRP A 200 -4.46 15.54 2.31
C TRP A 200 -4.88 16.64 1.34
N GLN A 201 -5.92 16.37 0.55
CA GLN A 201 -6.40 17.26 -0.50
C GLN A 201 -7.93 17.27 -0.53
N GLY A 202 -8.51 18.48 -0.49
CA GLY A 202 -9.96 18.62 -0.55
C GLY A 202 -10.69 18.04 0.67
N GLY A 203 -10.02 17.99 1.82
CA GLY A 203 -10.61 17.47 3.07
C GLY A 203 -10.58 15.94 3.20
N MET A 204 -9.79 15.26 2.38
CA MET A 204 -9.65 13.80 2.40
C MET A 204 -8.19 13.39 2.10
N TRP A 205 -7.78 12.22 2.60
CA TRP A 205 -6.54 11.57 2.16
C TRP A 205 -6.72 11.03 0.73
N LYS A 206 -5.78 11.35 -0.15
CA LYS A 206 -5.78 10.96 -1.56
C LYS A 206 -4.47 10.28 -1.93
N LEU A 207 -4.55 9.32 -2.85
CA LEU A 207 -3.41 8.60 -3.41
C LEU A 207 -2.60 9.49 -4.33
N GLU A 208 -1.35 9.75 -3.96
CA GLU A 208 -0.36 10.44 -4.81
C GLU A 208 0.53 9.42 -5.53
N GLY A 209 0.90 8.34 -4.86
CA GLY A 209 1.81 7.35 -5.41
C GLY A 209 1.89 6.07 -4.59
N GLY A 210 2.80 5.19 -4.97
CA GLY A 210 3.04 3.95 -4.26
C GLY A 210 4.25 3.21 -4.78
N SER A 211 4.83 2.37 -3.92
CA SER A 211 6.04 1.62 -4.23
C SER A 211 6.08 0.29 -3.46
N PHE A 212 7.14 -0.48 -3.71
CA PHE A 212 7.49 -1.67 -2.94
C PHE A 212 8.84 -1.44 -2.26
N SER A 213 8.92 -0.42 -1.42
CA SER A 213 10.19 0.02 -0.80
C SER A 213 10.69 -0.95 0.28
N ARG A 214 9.82 -1.82 0.82
CA ARG A 214 10.15 -2.79 1.87
C ARG A 214 9.95 -4.24 1.45
N SER A 215 10.81 -5.10 2.01
CA SER A 215 10.54 -6.54 2.02
C SER A 215 9.46 -6.87 3.06
N THR A 216 8.78 -8.00 2.86
CA THR A 216 7.83 -8.55 3.85
C THR A 216 8.50 -8.79 5.20
N GLN A 217 9.71 -9.34 5.21
CA GLN A 217 10.42 -9.63 6.46
C GLN A 217 10.69 -8.36 7.25
N ASP A 218 11.17 -7.30 6.58
CA ASP A 218 11.52 -6.05 7.25
C ASP A 218 10.28 -5.37 7.82
N LEU A 219 9.20 -5.28 7.05
CA LEU A 219 7.98 -4.63 7.52
C LEU A 219 7.37 -5.40 8.70
N TYR A 220 7.29 -6.73 8.64
CA TYR A 220 6.74 -7.51 9.75
C TYR A 220 7.63 -7.53 11.00
N ALA A 221 8.91 -7.15 10.88
CA ALA A 221 9.81 -7.00 12.03
C ALA A 221 9.64 -5.67 12.77
N ILE A 222 9.19 -4.61 12.09
CA ILE A 222 9.09 -3.25 12.66
C ILE A 222 7.66 -2.69 12.73
N GLY A 223 6.73 -3.33 12.02
CA GLY A 223 5.37 -2.84 11.87
C GLY A 223 4.54 -3.02 13.13
N THR A 224 3.65 -2.06 13.36
CA THR A 224 2.64 -2.13 14.40
C THR A 224 1.49 -3.01 13.91
N THR A 225 0.99 -3.89 14.75
CA THR A 225 -0.17 -4.72 14.40
C THR A 225 -1.42 -3.86 14.32
N PHE A 226 -2.32 -4.15 13.38
CA PHE A 226 -3.66 -3.56 13.46
C PHE A 226 -4.36 -4.02 14.74
N THR A 227 -5.10 -3.12 15.39
CA THR A 227 -5.85 -3.44 16.63
C THR A 227 -7.07 -4.32 16.37
N GLY A 228 -7.54 -4.34 15.12
CA GLY A 228 -8.56 -5.23 14.63
C GLY A 228 -8.08 -5.94 13.37
N GLY A 229 -8.88 -5.84 12.33
CA GLY A 229 -8.49 -6.23 10.99
C GLY A 229 -9.61 -6.93 10.24
N CYS A 230 -9.51 -6.77 8.93
CA CYS A 230 -10.39 -7.20 7.86
C CYS A 230 -9.49 -7.57 6.68
#